data_AF-A0A9E2ZGL2-F1
#
_entry.id   AF-A0A9E2ZGL2-F1
#
_cell.length_a   1.000
_cell.length_b   1.000
_cell.length_c   1.000
_cell.angle_alpha   90.00
_cell.angle_beta   90.00
_cell.angle_gamma   90.00
#
_symmetry.space_group_name_H-M   'P 1'
#
loop_
_entity.id
_entity.type
_entity.pdbx_description
1 polymer ?
#
loop_
_entity_poly.entity_id
_entity_poly.type
_entity_poly.pdbx_seq_one_letter_code
_entity_poly.pdbx_strand_id
1 'polypeptide(L)'
;MPQAKLNWAAAEVKDGTLSVGLEGEPSEEWRQSFETTVQLLRGGQWGEIRVEESTVQVSDVVPGTEEKLRHHLESVVDQANADATEDEEQREDKSEGESAEEAGPDAQMTEQFRSFGETDEESDEDRDEES
;
A
#
# COMPACT_ATOMS: atom_id res chain seq x y z
N MET A 1 -4.57 3.87 -12.38
CA MET A 1 -3.70 2.72 -12.71
C MET A 1 -4.13 1.50 -11.90
N PRO A 2 -3.89 0.25 -12.37
CA PRO A 2 -4.16 -0.94 -11.57
C PRO A 2 -3.17 -1.05 -10.40
N GLN A 3 -3.65 -0.94 -9.18
CA GLN A 3 -2.86 -1.20 -7.98
C GLN A 3 -2.58 -2.71 -7.87
N ALA A 4 -1.33 -3.08 -7.63
CA ALA A 4 -0.97 -4.48 -7.42
C ALA A 4 -1.53 -4.94 -6.06
N LYS A 5 -2.21 -6.09 -6.03
CA LYS A 5 -2.76 -6.69 -4.80
C LYS A 5 -2.30 -8.12 -4.65
N LEU A 6 -2.03 -8.54 -3.42
CA LEU A 6 -1.65 -9.92 -3.13
C LEU A 6 -2.89 -10.82 -3.14
N ASN A 7 -2.88 -11.83 -4.01
CA ASN A 7 -3.89 -12.87 -4.04
C ASN A 7 -3.56 -13.96 -3.02
N TRP A 8 -3.92 -13.70 -1.76
CA TRP A 8 -3.77 -14.67 -0.68
C TRP A 8 -4.57 -15.95 -0.88
N ALA A 9 -5.65 -15.92 -1.67
CA ALA A 9 -6.46 -17.11 -1.96
C ALA A 9 -5.72 -18.12 -2.85
N ALA A 10 -4.75 -17.65 -3.64
CA ALA A 10 -3.89 -18.47 -4.49
C ALA A 10 -2.49 -18.70 -3.89
N ALA A 11 -2.26 -18.33 -2.62
CA ALA A 11 -0.97 -18.49 -1.97
C ALA A 11 -0.66 -19.98 -1.71
N GLU A 12 0.55 -20.42 -2.06
CA GLU A 12 1.04 -21.78 -1.84
C GLU A 12 2.39 -21.75 -1.12
N VAL A 13 2.58 -22.62 -0.13
CA VAL A 13 3.89 -22.85 0.51
C VAL A 13 4.40 -24.24 0.14
N LYS A 14 5.59 -24.31 -0.45
CA LYS A 14 6.23 -25.56 -0.85
C LYS A 14 7.70 -25.54 -0.48
N ASP A 15 8.15 -26.59 0.23
CA ASP A 15 9.55 -26.72 0.68
C ASP A 15 10.09 -25.46 1.41
N GLY A 16 9.25 -24.81 2.22
CA GLY A 16 9.62 -23.57 2.93
C GLY A 16 9.67 -22.31 2.04
N THR A 17 9.19 -22.41 0.80
CA THR A 17 9.05 -21.27 -0.11
C THR A 17 7.58 -20.90 -0.26
N LEU A 18 7.19 -19.69 0.14
CA LEU A 18 5.86 -19.13 -0.11
C LEU A 18 5.83 -18.50 -1.51
N SER A 19 4.82 -18.85 -2.30
CA SER A 19 4.49 -18.23 -3.58
C SER A 19 3.11 -17.59 -3.48
N VAL A 20 3.01 -16.28 -3.75
CA VAL A 20 1.74 -15.53 -3.75
C VAL A 20 1.58 -14.81 -5.08
N GLY A 21 0.47 -15.04 -5.77
CA GLY A 21 0.16 -14.32 -7.00
C GLY A 21 -0.18 -12.85 -6.72
N LEU A 22 0.20 -11.95 -7.62
CA LEU A 22 -0.22 -10.55 -7.64
C LEU A 22 -1.38 -10.41 -8.63
N GLU A 23 -2.45 -9.76 -8.20
CA GLU A 23 -3.52 -9.28 -9.06
C GLU A 23 -3.12 -7.93 -9.65
N GLY A 24 -3.29 -7.80 -10.96
CA GLY A 24 -2.82 -6.66 -11.73
C GLY A 24 -1.50 -6.93 -12.47
N GLU A 25 -1.10 -5.98 -13.32
CA GLU A 25 0.18 -6.01 -14.01
C GLU A 25 1.12 -5.00 -13.33
N PRO A 26 2.03 -5.45 -12.43
CA PRO A 26 2.98 -4.56 -11.81
C PRO A 26 3.96 -4.02 -12.85
N SER A 27 4.11 -2.70 -12.90
CA SER A 27 5.11 -2.03 -13.75
C SER A 27 6.53 -2.32 -13.27
N GLU A 28 7.53 -2.12 -14.13
CA GLU A 28 8.95 -2.25 -13.73
C GLU A 28 9.34 -1.26 -12.62
N GLU A 29 8.73 -0.07 -12.60
CA GLU A 29 8.92 0.93 -11.54
C GLU A 29 8.40 0.39 -10.20
N TRP A 30 7.18 -0.16 -10.19
CA TRP A 30 6.62 -0.78 -8.99
C TRP A 30 7.48 -1.92 -8.45
N ARG A 31 8.02 -2.78 -9.34
CA ARG A 31 8.89 -3.90 -8.94
C ARG A 31 10.16 -3.38 -8.25
N GLN A 32 10.78 -2.34 -8.79
CA GLN A 32 11.95 -1.72 -8.18
C GLN A 32 11.63 -1.11 -6.82
N SER A 33 10.49 -0.42 -6.67
CA SER A 33 10.04 0.15 -5.40
C SER A 33 9.73 -0.95 -4.37
N PHE A 34 9.12 -2.06 -4.80
CA PHE A 34 8.90 -3.24 -3.98
C PHE A 34 10.22 -3.83 -3.48
N GLU A 35 11.17 -4.13 -4.37
CA GLU A 35 12.48 -4.69 -3.99
C GLU A 35 13.28 -3.76 -3.08
N THR A 36 13.21 -2.45 -3.33
CA THR A 36 13.84 -1.43 -2.48
C THR A 36 13.21 -1.41 -1.09
N THR A 37 11.87 -1.45 -1.02
CA THR A 37 11.13 -1.44 0.23
C THR A 37 11.40 -2.70 1.06
N VAL A 38 11.45 -3.88 0.43
CA VAL A 38 11.88 -5.13 1.08
C VAL A 38 13.28 -5.01 1.66
N GLN A 39 14.22 -4.42 0.91
CA GLN A 39 15.60 -4.23 1.38
C GLN A 39 15.72 -3.21 2.52
N LEU A 40 14.81 -2.23 2.59
CA LEU A 40 14.75 -1.23 3.66
C LEU A 40 14.09 -1.80 4.93
N LEU A 41 12.97 -2.50 4.76
CA LEU A 41 12.20 -3.13 5.83
C LEU A 41 12.81 -4.48 6.25
N ARG A 42 14.14 -4.52 6.44
CA ARG A 42 14.85 -5.71 6.95
C ARG A 42 14.22 -6.15 8.27
N GLY A 43 13.42 -7.21 8.23
CA GLY A 43 12.77 -7.71 9.42
C GLY A 43 12.01 -8.97 9.12
N GLY A 44 12.37 -10.06 9.80
CA GLY A 44 11.69 -11.33 9.62
C GLY A 44 12.50 -12.52 10.11
N GLN A 45 11.81 -13.64 10.27
CA GLN A 45 12.40 -14.98 10.41
C GLN A 45 12.22 -15.75 9.09
N TRP A 46 12.28 -15.04 7.98
CA TRP A 46 12.17 -15.56 6.62
C TRP A 46 13.38 -15.10 5.81
N GLY A 47 13.61 -15.79 4.70
CA GLY A 47 14.74 -15.57 3.81
C GLY A 47 14.47 -14.50 2.76
N GLU A 48 15.03 -14.71 1.57
CA GLU A 48 14.92 -13.78 0.46
C GLU A 48 13.47 -13.63 -0.02
N ILE A 49 13.02 -12.38 -0.14
CA ILE A 49 11.76 -12.01 -0.79
C ILE A 49 12.10 -11.43 -2.15
N ARG A 50 11.46 -11.94 -3.20
CA ARG A 50 11.64 -11.48 -4.59
C ARG A 50 10.31 -11.51 -5.33
N VAL A 51 10.18 -10.69 -6.37
CA VAL A 51 9.02 -10.74 -7.27
C VAL A 51 9.46 -11.25 -8.63
N GLU A 52 8.78 -12.28 -9.11
CA GLU A 52 9.02 -12.90 -10.42
C GLU A 52 7.75 -12.71 -11.25
N GLU A 53 7.83 -11.84 -12.27
CA GLU A 53 6.70 -11.42 -13.10
C GLU A 53 5.53 -10.82 -12.29
N SER A 54 4.55 -11.65 -11.92
CA SER A 54 3.39 -11.30 -11.10
C SER A 54 3.24 -12.27 -9.92
N THR A 55 4.33 -12.85 -9.44
CA THR A 55 4.34 -13.76 -8.28
C THR A 55 5.41 -13.34 -7.29
N VAL A 56 5.02 -13.12 -6.04
CA VAL A 56 5.96 -12.89 -4.93
C VAL A 56 6.40 -14.24 -4.38
N GLN A 57 7.72 -14.45 -4.34
CA GLN A 57 8.34 -15.62 -3.74
C GLN A 57 9.08 -15.22 -2.47
N VAL A 58 8.90 -15.99 -1.40
CA VAL A 58 9.61 -15.83 -0.13
C VAL A 58 10.24 -17.15 0.26
N SER A 59 11.55 -17.17 0.43
CA SER A 59 12.29 -18.36 0.85
C SER A 59 12.38 -18.47 2.37
N ASP A 60 12.73 -19.65 2.89
CA ASP A 60 13.03 -19.91 4.30
C ASP A 60 11.88 -19.52 5.27
N VAL A 61 10.63 -19.72 4.84
CA VAL A 61 9.45 -19.41 5.66
C VAL A 61 9.31 -20.42 6.79
N VAL A 62 9.41 -19.94 8.03
CA VAL A 62 9.30 -20.76 9.24
C VAL A 62 7.84 -20.80 9.72
N PRO A 63 7.31 -21.96 10.15
CA PRO A 63 5.97 -22.06 10.74
C PRO A 63 5.84 -21.17 12.00
N GLY A 64 4.69 -20.52 12.15
CA GLY A 64 4.43 -19.53 13.22
C GLY A 64 4.79 -18.09 12.86
N THR A 65 5.21 -17.83 11.62
CA THR A 65 5.56 -16.50 11.10
C THR A 65 4.58 -15.99 10.05
N GLU A 66 3.56 -16.77 9.71
CA GLU A 66 2.63 -16.55 8.58
C GLU A 66 1.93 -15.20 8.67
N GLU A 67 1.36 -14.87 9.83
CA GLU A 67 0.66 -13.60 10.05
C GLU A 67 1.59 -12.39 9.95
N LYS A 68 2.80 -12.51 10.52
CA LYS A 68 3.83 -11.46 10.44
C LYS A 68 4.32 -11.27 9.01
N LEU A 69 4.56 -12.37 8.29
CA LEU A 69 4.99 -12.34 6.90
C LEU A 69 3.90 -11.74 6.02
N ARG A 70 2.63 -12.10 6.26
CA ARG A 70 1.49 -11.51 5.58
C ARG A 70 1.45 -10.00 5.79
N HIS A 71 1.42 -9.52 7.02
CA HIS A 71 1.38 -8.08 7.30
C HIS A 71 2.59 -7.34 6.73
N HIS A 72 3.76 -7.97 6.78
CA HIS A 72 4.96 -7.42 6.18
C HIS A 72 4.81 -7.26 4.67
N LEU A 73 4.39 -8.30 3.95
CA LEU A 73 4.16 -8.24 2.51
C LEU A 73 3.05 -7.26 2.14
N GLU A 74 1.96 -7.21 2.90
CA GLU A 74 0.88 -6.22 2.69
C GLU A 74 1.43 -4.79 2.84
N SER A 75 2.23 -4.51 3.87
CA SER A 75 2.84 -3.19 4.08
C SER A 75 3.83 -2.82 2.98
N VAL A 76 4.62 -3.78 2.48
CA VAL A 76 5.57 -3.54 1.39
C VAL A 76 4.81 -3.23 0.10
N VAL A 77 3.74 -3.97 -0.20
CA VAL A 77 2.90 -3.73 -1.39
C VAL A 77 2.20 -2.38 -1.31
N ASP A 78 1.68 -2.01 -0.14
CA ASP A 78 1.04 -0.72 0.08
C ASP A 78 2.03 0.44 -0.19
N GLN A 79 3.25 0.32 0.35
CA GLN A 79 4.31 1.31 0.12
C GLN A 79 4.77 1.34 -1.35
N ALA A 80 4.90 0.20 -2.02
CA ALA A 80 5.24 0.16 -3.45
C ALA A 80 4.13 0.75 -4.33
N ASN A 81 2.86 0.57 -3.95
CA ASN A 81 1.72 1.20 -4.62
C ASN A 81 1.70 2.72 -4.40
N ALA A 82 2.05 3.19 -3.21
CA ALA A 82 2.16 4.63 -2.91
C ALA A 82 3.28 5.27 -3.75
N ASP A 83 4.48 4.70 -3.73
CA ASP A 83 5.66 5.21 -4.45
C ASP A 83 5.43 5.25 -5.98
N ALA A 84 4.74 4.24 -6.53
CA ALA A 84 4.35 4.22 -7.94
C ALA A 84 3.32 5.29 -8.31
N THR A 85 2.52 5.76 -7.35
CA THR A 85 1.54 6.84 -7.55
C THR A 85 2.24 8.22 -7.49
N GLU A 86 3.21 8.39 -6.57
CA GLU A 86 3.93 9.66 -6.36
C GLU A 86 4.86 10.05 -7.53
N ASP A 87 5.37 9.10 -8.32
CA ASP A 87 6.22 9.40 -9.49
C ASP A 87 5.40 9.96 -10.68
N GLU A 88 4.10 9.67 -10.75
CA GLU A 88 3.20 10.26 -11.76
C GLU A 88 2.88 11.72 -11.44
N GLU A 89 2.61 12.04 -10.16
CA GLU A 89 2.29 13.41 -9.72
C GLU A 89 3.47 14.38 -9.94
N GLN A 90 4.71 13.90 -9.88
CA GLN A 90 5.91 14.72 -10.17
C GLN A 90 6.21 14.90 -11.66
N ARG A 91 5.63 14.07 -12.55
CA ARG A 91 5.81 14.22 -14.01
C ARG A 91 4.80 15.16 -14.64
N GLU A 92 3.65 15.41 -14.00
CA GLU A 92 2.66 16.38 -14.45
C GLU A 92 2.96 17.83 -14.00
N ASP A 93 3.86 18.05 -13.03
CA ASP A 93 4.22 19.37 -12.48
C ASP A 93 5.46 20.04 -13.12
N LYS A 94 5.87 19.64 -14.34
CA LYS A 94 6.92 20.33 -15.11
C LYS A 94 6.41 21.09 -16.34
N SER A 95 5.15 21.52 -16.31
CA SER A 95 4.65 22.54 -17.23
C SER A 95 3.84 23.56 -16.44
N GLU A 96 4.35 24.80 -16.41
CA GLU A 96 3.73 26.05 -15.90
C GLU A 96 4.04 26.45 -14.45
N GLY A 97 4.76 27.58 -14.30
CA GLY A 97 4.59 28.41 -13.11
C GLY A 97 5.83 29.02 -12.48
N GLU A 98 6.72 29.67 -13.23
CA GLU A 98 7.50 30.77 -12.63
C GLU A 98 6.52 31.90 -12.24
N SER A 99 6.17 32.04 -10.95
CA SER A 99 6.02 33.33 -10.23
C SER A 99 5.47 33.18 -8.80
N ALA A 100 6.38 33.37 -7.83
CA ALA A 100 6.30 34.22 -6.64
C ALA A 100 5.17 34.08 -5.57
N GLU A 101 5.65 34.14 -4.32
CA GLU A 101 5.07 34.76 -3.10
C GLU A 101 4.74 33.83 -1.91
N GLU A 102 5.17 34.32 -0.74
CA GLU A 102 5.28 33.66 0.56
C GLU A 102 3.92 33.46 1.27
N ALA A 103 3.59 32.22 1.63
CA ALA A 103 2.71 31.89 2.76
C ALA A 103 3.09 30.51 3.30
N GLY A 104 3.44 30.45 4.59
CA GLY A 104 4.08 29.29 5.20
C GLY A 104 3.21 28.02 5.29
N PRO A 105 3.87 26.87 5.55
CA PRO A 105 3.33 25.53 5.29
C PRO A 105 2.21 25.06 6.23
N ASP A 106 2.10 25.57 7.46
CA ASP A 106 1.26 24.92 8.48
C ASP A 106 -0.22 25.34 8.48
N ALA A 107 -0.58 26.49 7.89
CA ALA A 107 -1.93 27.04 8.01
C ALA A 107 -2.95 26.34 7.10
N GLN A 108 -2.55 26.05 5.85
CA GLN A 108 -3.46 25.41 4.89
C GLN A 108 -3.65 23.92 5.16
N MET A 109 -2.64 23.25 5.72
CA MET A 109 -2.74 21.85 6.14
C MET A 109 -3.78 21.64 7.24
N THR A 110 -4.06 22.64 8.07
CA THR A 110 -4.94 22.44 9.24
C THR A 110 -6.44 22.56 8.90
N GLU A 111 -6.82 23.38 7.92
CA GLU A 111 -8.23 23.61 7.60
C GLU A 111 -8.84 22.51 6.73
N GLN A 112 -8.08 21.94 5.81
CA GLN A 112 -8.58 20.90 4.90
C GLN A 112 -8.88 19.58 5.61
N PHE A 113 -8.00 19.12 6.52
CA PHE A 113 -8.22 17.86 7.24
C PHE A 113 -9.42 17.90 8.20
N ARG A 114 -9.85 19.08 8.68
CA ARG A 114 -11.04 19.19 9.54
C ARG A 114 -12.34 18.92 8.79
N SER A 115 -12.44 19.30 7.51
CA SER A 115 -13.70 19.19 6.78
C SER A 115 -14.07 17.77 6.36
N PHE A 116 -13.13 16.81 6.41
CA PHE A 116 -13.38 15.41 6.04
C PHE A 116 -13.71 14.51 7.23
N GLY A 117 -13.43 14.95 8.47
CA GLY A 117 -13.71 14.19 9.69
C GLY A 117 -15.16 14.29 10.18
N GLU A 118 -15.97 15.19 9.62
CA GLU A 118 -17.42 15.32 9.90
C GLU A 118 -18.27 14.42 8.98
N THR A 119 -17.80 13.19 8.76
CA THR A 119 -18.64 11.98 8.93
C THR A 119 -19.34 12.10 10.30
N ASP A 120 -20.65 11.92 10.46
CA ASP A 120 -21.36 10.65 10.67
C ASP A 120 -22.83 11.01 11.08
N GLU A 121 -23.83 10.14 10.83
CA GLU A 121 -25.25 10.21 11.29
C GLU A 121 -26.30 10.92 10.40
N GLU A 122 -26.47 10.49 9.14
CA GLU A 122 -27.83 10.18 8.64
C GLU A 122 -28.06 8.68 8.87
N SER A 123 -28.88 8.26 9.85
CA SER A 123 -29.64 6.98 9.81
C SER A 123 -30.61 6.82 10.99
N ASP A 124 -31.83 6.44 10.61
CA ASP A 124 -32.88 5.68 11.30
C ASP A 124 -33.41 6.17 12.67
N GLU A 125 -34.66 6.63 12.78
CA GLU A 125 -35.91 5.87 12.53
C GLU A 125 -36.06 4.64 13.44
N ASP A 126 -36.78 4.81 14.55
CA ASP A 126 -37.67 3.84 15.21
C ASP A 126 -38.09 4.53 16.53
N ARG A 127 -39.31 4.52 17.06
CA ARG A 127 -40.59 3.90 16.72
C ARG A 127 -41.47 4.10 17.96
N ASP A 128 -42.74 4.44 17.72
CA ASP A 128 -43.96 4.12 18.49
C ASP A 128 -43.94 4.16 20.04
N GLU A 129 -44.84 4.96 20.64
CA GLU A 129 -46.05 4.45 21.34
C GLU A 129 -45.76 4.36 22.87
N GLU A 130 -46.59 4.74 23.85
CA GLU A 130 -48.04 4.77 24.00
C GLU A 130 -48.39 5.59 25.26
N SER A 131 -49.66 6.03 25.31
CA SER A 131 -50.54 6.21 26.49
C SER A 131 -50.27 7.31 27.53
#